data_AF-A0A2V7M2Q1-F1
#
_entry.id   AF-A0A2V7M2Q1-F1
#
_cell.length_a   1.000
_cell.length_b   1.000
_cell.length_c   1.000
_cell.angle_alpha   90.00
_cell.angle_beta   90.00
_cell.angle_gamma   90.00
#
_symmetry.space_group_name_H-M   'P 1'
#
loop_
_entity.id
_entity.type
_entity.pdbx_description
1 polymer ?
#
loop_
_entity_poly.entity_id
_entity_poly.type
_entity_poly.pdbx_seq_one_letter_code
_entity_poly.pdbx_strand_id
1 'polypeptide(L)'
;MAHQKLTAEQARRIEEIEEYRRATDHLKRLVTELEGNRAGQTRTIQQLSERIANEASQMRQRALTANVGTIADIAGTMSVMAGRGGGINMKIRGLADAVNSIYMQLDAA
;
A
#
# COMPACT_ATOMS: atom_id res chain seq x y z
N MET A 1 -10.13 -37.71 1.48
CA MET A 1 -9.88 -36.26 1.62
C MET A 1 -10.57 -35.54 0.47
N ALA A 2 -11.82 -35.11 0.65
CA ALA A 2 -12.54 -34.38 -0.41
C ALA A 2 -11.86 -33.02 -0.62
N HIS A 3 -11.28 -32.79 -1.79
CA HIS A 3 -10.86 -31.46 -2.21
C HIS A 3 -12.13 -30.62 -2.39
N GLN A 4 -12.46 -29.83 -1.37
CA GLN A 4 -13.56 -28.87 -1.46
C GLN A 4 -13.20 -27.85 -2.54
N LYS A 5 -13.84 -27.95 -3.71
CA LYS A 5 -13.66 -26.98 -4.79
C LYS A 5 -14.15 -25.63 -4.29
N LEU A 6 -13.28 -24.63 -4.32
CA LEU A 6 -13.64 -23.24 -4.05
C LEU A 6 -14.79 -22.83 -4.97
N THR A 7 -15.74 -22.07 -4.44
CA THR A 7 -16.74 -21.43 -5.30
C THR A 7 -16.07 -20.36 -6.15
N ALA A 8 -16.66 -20.00 -7.29
CA ALA A 8 -16.13 -18.93 -8.15
C ALA A 8 -15.98 -17.59 -7.40
N GLU A 9 -16.83 -17.36 -6.39
CA GLU A 9 -16.74 -16.19 -5.53
C GLU A 9 -15.53 -16.23 -4.59
N GLN A 10 -15.28 -17.39 -3.97
CA GLN A 10 -14.10 -17.57 -3.11
C GLN A 10 -12.81 -17.44 -3.91
N ALA A 11 -12.76 -17.97 -5.13
CA ALA A 11 -11.60 -17.82 -6.01
C ALA A 11 -11.33 -16.34 -6.37
N ARG A 12 -12.37 -15.59 -6.78
CA ARG A 12 -12.25 -14.16 -7.08
C ARG A 12 -11.75 -13.35 -5.88
N ARG A 13 -12.25 -13.65 -4.68
CA ARG A 13 -11.85 -12.96 -3.45
C ARG A 13 -10.39 -13.23 -3.08
N ILE A 14 -9.90 -14.47 -3.32
CA ILE A 14 -8.49 -14.82 -3.12
C ILE A 14 -7.60 -14.05 -4.11
N GLU A 15 -7.97 -14.03 -5.40
CA GLU A 15 -7.23 -13.30 -6.43
C GLU A 15 -7.12 -11.80 -6.08
N GLU A 16 -8.21 -11.21 -5.60
CA GLU A 16 -8.25 -9.80 -5.17
C GLU A 16 -7.35 -9.53 -3.95
N ILE A 17 -7.38 -10.39 -2.93
CA ILE A 17 -6.48 -10.28 -1.77
C ILE A 17 -5.01 -10.40 -2.22
N GLU A 18 -4.69 -11.31 -3.13
CA GLU A 18 -3.34 -11.46 -3.67
C GLU A 18 -2.90 -10.21 -4.45
N GLU A 19 -3.78 -9.58 -5.22
CA GLU A 19 -3.49 -8.33 -5.90
C GLU A 19 -3.14 -7.21 -4.92
N TYR A 20 -3.94 -7.04 -3.86
CA TYR A 20 -3.62 -6.07 -2.81
C TYR A 20 -2.31 -6.39 -2.09
N ARG A 21 -2.01 -7.67 -1.88
CA ARG A 21 -0.75 -8.10 -1.27
C ARG A 21 0.45 -7.72 -2.15
N ARG A 22 0.37 -7.98 -3.45
CA ARG A 22 1.39 -7.58 -4.43
C ARG A 22 1.59 -6.06 -4.48
N ALA A 23 0.50 -5.30 -4.43
CA ALA A 23 0.56 -3.84 -4.41
C ALA A 23 1.18 -3.32 -3.08
N THR A 24 0.86 -3.95 -1.95
CA THR A 24 1.45 -3.63 -0.65
C THR A 24 2.94 -3.95 -0.60
N ASP A 25 3.37 -5.08 -1.18
CA ASP A 25 4.78 -5.44 -1.33
C ASP A 25 5.53 -4.39 -2.17
N HIS A 26 4.92 -3.90 -3.25
CA HIS A 26 5.52 -2.87 -4.08
C HIS A 26 5.69 -1.56 -3.30
N LEU A 27 4.65 -1.12 -2.59
CA LEU A 27 4.70 0.05 -1.72
C LEU A 27 5.77 -0.08 -0.63
N LYS A 28 5.88 -1.25 0.01
CA LYS A 28 6.92 -1.53 1.00
C LYS A 28 8.31 -1.30 0.43
N ARG A 29 8.59 -1.83 -0.77
CA ARG A 29 9.89 -1.65 -1.44
C ARG A 29 10.20 -0.18 -1.69
N LEU A 30 9.22 0.58 -2.18
CA LEU A 30 9.40 2.02 -2.42
C LEU A 30 9.67 2.79 -1.12
N VAL A 31 8.98 2.45 -0.03
CA VAL A 31 9.20 3.06 1.29
C VAL A 31 10.59 2.72 1.83
N THR A 32 11.04 1.47 1.68
CA THR A 32 12.41 1.08 2.05
C THR A 32 13.46 1.81 1.21
N GLU A 33 13.22 1.99 -0.09
CA GLU A 33 14.10 2.75 -0.97
C GLU A 33 14.15 4.23 -0.56
N LEU A 34 13.00 4.82 -0.21
CA LEU A 34 12.92 6.19 0.33
C LEU A 34 13.71 6.33 1.63
N GLU A 35 13.60 5.35 2.53
CA GLU A 35 14.35 5.32 3.78
C GLU A 35 15.87 5.24 3.54
N GLY A 36 16.31 4.37 2.63
CA GLY A 36 17.71 4.26 2.23
C GLY A 36 18.27 5.55 1.62
N ASN A 37 17.40 6.35 1.00
CA ASN A 37 17.76 7.63 0.39
C ASN A 37 17.45 8.86 1.28
N ARG A 38 17.12 8.68 2.57
CA ARG A 38 16.68 9.80 3.45
C ARG A 38 17.70 10.93 3.61
N ALA A 39 18.99 10.64 3.42
CA ALA A 39 20.09 11.61 3.44
C ALA A 39 20.67 11.88 2.04
N GLY A 40 20.00 11.37 1.00
CA GLY A 40 20.39 11.50 -0.39
C GLY A 40 19.90 12.80 -1.03
N GLN A 41 19.91 12.82 -2.36
CA GLN A 41 19.50 14.00 -3.12
C GLN A 41 18.01 14.26 -2.99
N THR A 42 17.63 15.53 -2.78
CA THR A 42 16.24 15.98 -2.68
C THR A 42 15.38 15.53 -3.87
N ARG A 43 15.95 15.53 -5.08
CA ARG A 43 15.25 15.08 -6.30
C ARG A 43 14.85 13.60 -6.22
N THR A 44 15.74 12.74 -5.75
CA THR A 44 15.46 11.30 -5.58
C THR A 44 14.36 11.08 -4.55
N ILE A 45 14.42 11.80 -3.42
CA ILE A 45 13.39 11.76 -2.37
C ILE A 45 12.02 12.19 -2.92
N GLN A 46 11.97 13.27 -3.71
CA GLN A 46 10.74 13.75 -4.35
C GLN A 46 10.17 12.72 -5.32
N GLN A 47 11.00 12.17 -6.22
CA GLN A 47 10.58 11.16 -7.18
C GLN A 47 10.03 9.90 -6.50
N LEU A 48 10.70 9.42 -5.44
CA LEU A 48 10.21 8.28 -4.67
C LEU A 48 8.89 8.60 -3.96
N SER A 49 8.78 9.79 -3.37
CA SER A 49 7.54 10.24 -2.72
C SER A 49 6.37 10.35 -3.69
N GLU A 50 6.59 10.88 -4.89
CA GLU A 50 5.57 10.96 -5.95
C GLU A 50 5.14 9.57 -6.42
N ARG A 51 6.09 8.64 -6.61
CA ARG A 51 5.76 7.25 -6.98
C ARG A 51 4.91 6.58 -5.91
N ILE A 52 5.29 6.70 -4.64
CA ILE A 52 4.50 6.15 -3.51
C ILE A 52 3.10 6.78 -3.50
N ALA A 53 3.00 8.10 -3.71
CA ALA A 53 1.71 8.79 -3.71
C ALA A 53 0.77 8.26 -4.80
N ASN A 54 1.32 8.03 -6.01
CA ASN A 54 0.57 7.53 -7.15
C ASN A 54 0.13 6.08 -6.95
N GLU A 55 1.03 5.20 -6.52
CA GLU A 55 0.72 3.79 -6.26
C GLU A 55 -0.33 3.63 -5.15
N ALA A 56 -0.20 4.38 -4.06
CA ALA A 56 -1.18 4.38 -2.98
C ALA A 56 -2.55 4.94 -3.44
N SER A 57 -2.57 5.95 -4.31
CA SER A 57 -3.80 6.47 -4.91
C SER A 57 -4.50 5.42 -5.80
N GLN A 58 -3.74 4.70 -6.61
CA GLN A 58 -4.28 3.61 -7.44
C GLN A 58 -4.84 2.47 -6.57
N MET A 59 -4.13 2.08 -5.51
CA MET A 59 -4.61 1.08 -4.55
C MET A 59 -5.93 1.53 -3.90
N ARG A 60 -6.02 2.79 -3.48
CA ARG A 60 -7.27 3.36 -2.93
C ARG A 60 -8.42 3.24 -3.92
N GLN A 61 -8.23 3.63 -5.17
CA GLN A 61 -9.29 3.57 -6.19
C GLN A 61 -9.80 2.13 -6.36
N ARG A 62 -8.89 1.15 -6.46
CA ARG A 62 -9.27 -0.26 -6.55
C ARG A 62 -10.02 -0.72 -5.30
N ALA A 63 -9.53 -0.38 -4.11
CA ALA A 63 -10.16 -0.74 -2.83
C ALA A 63 -11.57 -0.15 -2.67
N LEU A 64 -11.81 1.07 -3.19
CA LEU A 64 -13.15 1.65 -3.21
C LEU A 64 -14.08 0.87 -4.14
N THR A 65 -13.62 0.47 -5.33
CA THR A 65 -14.41 -0.35 -6.26
C THR A 65 -14.74 -1.73 -5.69
N ALA A 66 -13.82 -2.32 -4.95
CA ALA A 66 -13.96 -3.60 -4.26
C ALA A 66 -14.79 -3.55 -2.96
N ASN A 67 -15.20 -2.34 -2.53
CA ASN A 67 -15.83 -2.10 -1.22
C ASN A 67 -14.98 -2.51 -0.01
N VAL A 68 -13.64 -2.48 -0.14
CA VAL A 68 -12.71 -2.70 0.98
C VAL A 68 -12.32 -1.36 1.61
N GLY A 69 -13.26 -0.79 2.36
CA GLY A 69 -13.17 0.59 2.89
C GLY A 69 -11.91 0.86 3.72
N THR A 70 -11.51 -0.06 4.59
CA THR A 70 -10.35 0.14 5.46
C THR A 70 -9.03 0.23 4.69
N ILE A 71 -8.85 -0.61 3.65
CA ILE A 71 -7.67 -0.51 2.77
C ILE A 71 -7.71 0.80 1.99
N ALA A 72 -8.88 1.21 1.50
CA ALA A 72 -9.04 2.48 0.78
C ALA A 72 -8.65 3.70 1.64
N ASP A 73 -9.01 3.69 2.92
CA ASP A 73 -8.70 4.78 3.85
C ASP A 73 -7.22 4.85 4.20
N ILE A 74 -6.59 3.70 4.47
CA ILE A 74 -5.16 3.64 4.75
C ILE A 74 -4.36 4.06 3.51
N ALA A 75 -4.70 3.53 2.33
CA ALA A 75 -4.04 3.87 1.07
C ALA A 75 -4.22 5.36 0.71
N GLY A 76 -5.39 5.95 1.00
CA GLY A 76 -5.59 7.40 0.85
C GLY A 76 -4.71 8.23 1.75
N THR A 77 -4.63 7.85 3.02
CA THR A 77 -3.76 8.52 4.00
C THR A 77 -2.29 8.41 3.59
N MET A 78 -1.89 7.24 3.12
CA MET A 78 -0.55 6.98 2.59
C MET A 78 -0.22 7.86 1.38
N SER A 79 -1.16 8.00 0.43
CA SER A 79 -1.00 8.86 -0.74
C SER A 79 -0.77 10.33 -0.35
N VAL A 80 -1.56 10.84 0.60
CA VAL A 80 -1.42 12.21 1.11
C VAL A 80 -0.09 12.39 1.86
N MET A 81 0.28 11.43 2.71
CA MET A 81 1.55 11.47 3.45
C MET A 81 2.76 11.51 2.50
N ALA A 82 2.72 10.70 1.44
CA ALA A 82 3.78 10.67 0.44
C ALA A 82 3.84 11.99 -0.34
N GLY A 83 2.72 12.51 -0.85
CA GLY A 83 2.70 13.72 -1.68
C GLY A 83 2.88 15.03 -0.92
N ARG A 84 2.44 15.11 0.34
CA ARG A 84 2.36 16.39 1.09
C ARG A 84 2.81 16.31 2.55
N GLY A 85 3.03 15.10 3.08
CA GLY A 85 3.46 14.91 4.47
C GLY A 85 4.82 15.55 4.76
N GLY A 86 5.01 15.98 6.01
CA GLY A 86 6.09 16.87 6.47
C GLY A 86 7.53 16.37 6.32
N GLY A 87 8.38 16.61 7.33
CA GLY A 87 9.80 16.25 7.24
C GLY A 87 10.04 14.77 6.91
N ILE A 88 11.14 14.48 6.20
CA ILE A 88 11.41 13.15 5.63
C ILE A 88 11.31 11.99 6.64
N ASN A 89 11.77 12.20 7.88
CA ASN A 89 11.70 11.19 8.94
C ASN A 89 10.25 10.89 9.37
N MET A 90 9.40 11.91 9.46
CA MET A 90 7.98 11.73 9.78
C MET A 90 7.25 11.02 8.64
N LYS A 91 7.58 11.40 7.40
CA LYS A 91 7.04 10.77 6.19
C LYS A 91 7.37 9.28 6.15
N ILE A 92 8.64 8.91 6.31
CA ILE A 92 9.08 7.51 6.29
C ILE A 92 8.35 6.70 7.37
N ARG A 93 8.28 7.22 8.60
CA ARG A 93 7.57 6.54 9.70
C ARG A 93 6.09 6.31 9.36
N GLY A 94 5.38 7.37 8.96
CA GLY A 94 3.96 7.26 8.64
C GLY A 94 3.67 6.34 7.45
N LEU A 95 4.55 6.31 6.46
CA LEU A 95 4.44 5.39 5.32
C LEU A 95 4.72 3.93 5.72
N ALA A 96 5.72 3.69 6.56
CA ALA A 96 6.02 2.35 7.07
C ALA A 96 4.87 1.81 7.93
N ASP A 97 4.30 2.65 8.80
CA ASP A 97 3.14 2.31 9.63
C ASP A 97 1.91 1.98 8.76
N ALA A 98 1.66 2.77 7.71
CA ALA A 98 0.56 2.53 6.78
C ALA A 98 0.72 1.19 6.03
N VAL A 99 1.91 0.88 5.53
CA VAL A 99 2.20 -0.42 4.88
C VAL A 99 1.93 -1.58 5.83
N ASN A 100 2.42 -1.50 7.06
CA ASN A 100 2.16 -2.53 8.08
C ASN A 100 0.67 -2.66 8.38
N SER A 101 -0.06 -1.55 8.45
CA SER A 101 -1.51 -1.56 8.65
C SER A 101 -2.24 -2.25 7.50
N ILE A 102 -1.82 -2.07 6.24
CA ILE A 102 -2.45 -2.76 5.10
C ILE A 102 -2.20 -4.28 5.20
N TYR A 103 -0.99 -4.72 5.55
CA TYR A 103 -0.74 -6.15 5.78
C TYR A 103 -1.64 -6.73 6.87
N MET A 104 -1.80 -6.04 8.00
CA MET A 104 -2.69 -6.50 9.06
C MET A 104 -4.15 -6.65 8.60
N GLN A 105 -4.62 -5.74 7.73
CA GLN A 105 -5.96 -5.85 7.14
C GLN A 105 -6.08 -7.02 6.18
N LEU A 106 -5.04 -7.28 5.37
CA LEU A 106 -5.01 -8.39 4.42
C LEU A 106 -4.90 -9.76 5.11
N ASP A 107 -4.14 -9.86 6.20
CA ASP A 107 -4.03 -11.09 6.97
C ASP A 107 -5.33 -11.43 7.74
N ALA A 108 -6.21 -10.44 7.96
CA ALA A 108 -7.49 -10.61 8.61
C ALA A 108 -8.68 -10.85 7.64
N ALA A 109 -8.46 -10.77 6.32
CA ALA A 109 -9.49 -10.80 5.27
C ALA A 109 -9.82 -12.21 4.76
#